data_AF-A0A7N0UFX8-F1
#
_entry.id   AF-A0A7N0UFX8-F1
#
_cell.length_a   1.000
_cell.length_b   1.000
_cell.length_c   1.000
_cell.angle_alpha   90.00
_cell.angle_beta   90.00
_cell.angle_gamma   90.00
#
_symmetry.space_group_name_H-M   'P 1'
#
loop_
_entity.id
_entity.type
_entity.pdbx_description
1 polymer ?
#
loop_
_entity_poly.entity_id
_entity_poly.type
_entity_poly.pdbx_seq_one_letter_code
_entity_poly.pdbx_strand_id
1 'polypeptide(L)' 'MANKIVAVFLMCVVLAAVANVQARVHPVGRELTAVAAEAKFRSCFTNCESECPLGEYNCEMKCDSECSAKEFADKLQIKI' A
#
# COMPACT_ATOMS: atom_id res chain seq x y z
N MET A 1 -43.34 -21.43 -4.96
CA MET A 1 -41.88 -21.68 -4.93
C MET A 1 -41.05 -20.42 -5.25
N ALA A 2 -41.58 -19.44 -5.99
CA ALA A 2 -40.92 -18.17 -6.28
C ALA A 2 -40.41 -17.41 -5.04
N ASN A 3 -41.18 -17.34 -3.95
CA ASN A 3 -40.78 -16.62 -2.73
C ASN A 3 -39.50 -17.17 -2.09
N LYS A 4 -39.22 -18.48 -2.24
CA LYS A 4 -37.98 -19.09 -1.75
C LYS A 4 -36.77 -18.68 -2.60
N ILE A 5 -36.96 -18.55 -3.92
CA ILE A 5 -35.92 -18.13 -4.85
C ILE A 5 -35.59 -16.65 -4.66
N VAL A 6 -36.61 -15.80 -4.47
CA VAL A 6 -36.43 -14.37 -4.20
C VAL A 6 -35.67 -14.14 -2.89
N ALA A 7 -35.97 -14.91 -1.83
CA ALA A 7 -35.26 -14.80 -0.57
C ALA A 7 -33.77 -15.15 -0.68
N VAL A 8 -33.44 -16.21 -1.42
CA VAL A 8 -32.04 -16.61 -1.67
C VAL A 8 -31.31 -15.57 -2.49
N PHE A 9 -31.94 -15.02 -3.54
CA PHE A 9 -31.34 -13.99 -4.36
C PHE A 9 -31.02 -12.72 -3.55
N LEU A 10 -31.96 -12.26 -2.71
CA LEU A 10 -31.75 -11.11 -1.84
C LEU A 10 -30.64 -11.36 -0.81
N MET A 11 -30.55 -12.56 -0.24
CA MET A 11 -29.46 -12.93 0.65
C MET A 11 -28.10 -12.89 -0.06
N CYS A 12 -28.02 -13.39 -1.30
CA CYS A 12 -26.79 -13.32 -2.10
C CYS A 12 -26.37 -11.88 -2.41
N VAL A 13 -27.32 -11.00 -2.74
CA VAL A 13 -27.04 -9.57 -2.98
C VAL A 13 -26.54 -8.89 -1.72
N VAL A 14 -27.13 -9.16 -0.56
CA VAL A 14 -26.69 -8.61 0.73
C VAL A 14 -25.30 -9.11 1.10
N LEU A 15 -25.00 -10.39 0.92
CA LEU A 15 -23.67 -10.96 1.17
C LEU A 15 -22.62 -10.35 0.24
N ALA A 16 -22.93 -10.20 -1.05
CA ALA A 16 -22.06 -9.54 -2.01
C ALA A 16 -21.85 -8.07 -1.63
N ALA A 17 -22.89 -7.35 -1.21
CA ALA A 17 -22.77 -5.97 -0.76
C ALA A 17 -21.87 -5.85 0.47
N VAL A 18 -22.01 -6.73 1.47
CA VAL A 18 -21.16 -6.72 2.68
C VAL A 18 -19.70 -7.06 2.36
N ALA A 19 -19.46 -8.04 1.48
CA ALA A 19 -18.11 -8.40 1.04
C ALA A 19 -17.43 -7.26 0.26
N ASN A 20 -18.19 -6.59 -0.62
CA ASN A 20 -17.69 -5.43 -1.36
C ASN A 20 -17.54 -4.20 -0.46
N VAL A 21 -18.39 -4.02 0.56
CA VAL A 21 -18.26 -2.96 1.56
C VAL A 21 -17.01 -3.19 2.39
N GLN A 22 -16.69 -4.40 2.84
CA GLN A 22 -15.41 -4.65 3.53
C GLN A 22 -14.20 -4.44 2.61
N ALA A 23 -14.32 -4.75 1.31
CA ALA A 23 -13.31 -4.41 0.30
C ALA A 23 -13.19 -2.89 0.03
N ARG A 24 -14.20 -2.08 0.38
CA ARG A 24 -14.20 -0.61 0.23
C ARG A 24 -13.99 0.16 1.55
N VAL A 25 -14.18 -0.49 2.70
CA VAL A 25 -14.06 0.10 4.06
C VAL A 25 -12.61 0.03 4.59
N HIS A 26 -11.72 -0.68 3.91
CA HIS A 26 -10.33 -0.25 3.84
C HIS A 26 -10.17 0.54 2.54
N PRO A 27 -10.01 1.89 2.62
CA PRO A 27 -8.65 2.36 2.83
C PRO A 27 -8.50 3.70 3.57
N VAL A 28 -9.38 4.19 4.46
CA VAL A 28 -9.05 5.48 5.15
C VAL A 28 -7.80 5.34 6.06
N GLY A 29 -7.58 4.16 6.67
CA GLY A 29 -6.36 3.85 7.41
C GLY A 29 -5.19 3.33 6.56
N ARG A 30 -5.47 2.73 5.39
CA ARG A 30 -4.45 2.14 4.49
C ARG A 30 -3.91 3.16 3.51
N GLU A 31 -4.74 4.09 3.05
CA GLU A 31 -4.34 5.20 2.18
C GLU A 31 -3.55 6.23 2.98
N LEU A 32 -3.94 6.55 4.22
CA LEU A 32 -3.12 7.43 5.07
C LEU A 32 -1.75 6.80 5.41
N THR A 33 -1.70 5.49 5.66
CA THR A 33 -0.43 4.78 5.90
C THR A 33 0.37 4.55 4.63
N ALA A 34 -0.29 4.37 3.46
CA ALA A 34 0.38 4.32 2.16
C ALA A 34 0.94 5.68 1.77
N VAL A 35 0.19 6.77 1.95
CA VAL A 35 0.64 8.15 1.72
C VAL A 35 1.77 8.53 2.67
N ALA A 36 1.70 8.11 3.94
CA ALA A 36 2.79 8.34 4.89
C ALA A 36 4.03 7.48 4.59
N ALA A 37 3.85 6.23 4.14
CA ALA A 37 4.95 5.38 3.68
C ALA A 37 5.60 5.94 2.41
N GLU A 38 4.78 6.40 1.46
CA GLU A 38 5.23 7.05 0.24
C GLU A 38 5.99 8.34 0.55
N ALA A 39 5.53 9.13 1.53
CA ALA A 39 6.23 10.34 1.97
C ALA A 39 7.60 10.02 2.62
N LYS A 40 7.70 8.97 3.43
CA LYS A 40 8.98 8.51 4.01
C LYS A 40 9.95 8.01 2.94
N PHE A 41 9.47 7.15 2.04
CA PHE A 41 10.28 6.63 0.93
C PHE A 41 10.78 7.77 0.04
N ARG A 42 9.88 8.66 -0.38
CA ARG A 42 10.21 9.83 -1.20
C ARG A 42 11.24 10.74 -0.53
N SER A 43 11.09 11.00 0.76
CA SER A 43 12.07 11.81 1.51
C SER A 43 13.45 11.14 1.56
N CYS A 44 13.49 9.81 1.78
CA CYS A 44 14.72 9.04 1.74
C CYS A 44 15.39 9.10 0.35
N PHE A 45 14.59 8.88 -0.70
CA PHE A 45 15.07 8.84 -2.06
C PHE A 45 15.62 10.20 -2.49
N THR A 46 14.89 11.30 -2.26
CA THR A 46 15.34 12.66 -2.61
C THR A 46 16.62 13.04 -1.87
N ASN A 47 16.78 12.65 -0.60
CA ASN A 47 18.04 12.91 0.11
C ASN A 47 19.20 12.10 -0.48
N CYS A 48 18.99 10.81 -0.75
CA CYS A 48 19.98 9.94 -1.36
C CYS A 48 20.41 10.45 -2.75
N GLU A 49 19.44 10.86 -3.58
CA GLU A 49 19.69 11.42 -4.91
C GLU A 49 20.44 12.76 -4.84
N SER A 50 20.16 13.58 -3.83
CA SER A 50 20.86 14.87 -3.63
C SER A 50 22.35 14.72 -3.29
N GLU A 51 22.73 13.56 -2.75
CA GLU A 51 24.12 13.22 -2.43
C GLU A 51 24.83 12.53 -3.60
N CYS A 52 24.14 12.27 -4.71
CA CYS A 52 24.73 11.54 -5.82
C CYS A 52 25.66 12.40 -6.69
N PRO A 53 26.82 11.85 -7.07
CA PRO A 53 27.71 12.49 -8.02
C PRO A 53 27.07 12.52 -9.42
N LEU A 54 27.17 13.66 -10.10
CA LEU A 54 26.66 13.85 -11.46
C LEU A 54 27.27 12.80 -12.41
N GLY A 55 26.42 11.96 -13.02
CA GLY A 55 26.81 10.99 -14.04
C GLY A 55 26.75 9.51 -13.62
N GLU A 56 26.37 9.19 -12.38
CA GLU A 56 26.11 7.79 -12.00
C GLU A 56 24.68 7.36 -12.33
N TYR A 57 24.49 6.67 -13.46
CA TYR A 57 23.23 5.99 -13.81
C TYR A 57 22.79 4.94 -12.77
N ASN A 58 23.71 4.49 -11.91
CA ASN A 58 23.44 3.52 -10.85
C ASN A 58 22.85 4.17 -9.58
N CYS A 59 22.83 5.50 -9.51
CA CYS A 59 22.36 6.22 -8.34
C CYS A 59 20.89 5.92 -8.03
N GLU A 60 20.02 5.99 -9.03
CA GLU A 60 18.59 5.76 -8.85
C GLU A 60 18.32 4.34 -8.32
N MET A 61 18.95 3.32 -8.89
CA MET A 61 18.79 1.92 -8.42
C MET A 61 19.35 1.72 -7.00
N LYS A 62 20.46 2.38 -6.67
CA LYS A 62 21.05 2.29 -5.33
C LYS A 62 20.14 2.94 -4.29
N CYS A 63 19.67 4.16 -4.56
CA CYS A 63 18.76 4.88 -3.68
C CYS A 63 17.42 4.16 -3.52
N ASP A 64 16.86 3.61 -4.61
CA ASP A 64 15.66 2.79 -4.57
C ASP A 64 15.84 1.56 -3.65
N SER A 65 16.95 0.84 -3.82
CA SER A 65 17.26 -0.36 -3.04
C SER A 65 17.49 -0.05 -1.55
N GLU A 66 18.28 0.99 -1.24
CA GLU A 66 18.59 1.38 0.14
C GLU A 66 17.35 1.91 0.88
N CYS A 67 16.53 2.73 0.22
CA CYS A 67 15.31 3.26 0.82
C CYS A 67 14.23 2.20 0.96
N SER A 68 14.11 1.27 0.01
CA SER A 68 13.23 0.11 0.12
C SER A 68 13.62 -0.77 1.29
N ALA A 69 14.92 -1.08 1.44
CA ALA A 69 15.42 -1.89 2.56
C ALA A 69 15.09 -1.25 3.93
N LYS A 70 15.24 0.08 4.05
CA LYS A 70 14.85 0.83 5.26
C LYS A 70 13.34 0.78 5.50
N GLU A 71 12.53 0.91 4.46
CA GLU A 71 11.07 0.80 4.59
C GLU A 71 10.65 -0.61 5.04
N PHE A 72 11.26 -1.66 4.49
CA PHE A 72 11.01 -3.04 4.91
C PHE A 72 11.44 -3.28 6.36
N ALA A 73 12.58 -2.71 6.80
CA ALA A 73 13.03 -2.76 8.19
C ALA A 73 12.03 -2.11 9.14
N ASP A 74 11.55 -0.90 8.82
CA ASP A 74 10.56 -0.15 9.63
C ASP A 74 9.24 -0.95 9.74
N LYS A 75 8.79 -1.57 8.64
CA LYS A 75 7.57 -2.39 8.60
C LYS A 75 7.70 -3.73 9.34
N LEU A 76 8.88 -4.34 9.33
CA LEU A 76 9.16 -5.62 9.98
C LEU A 76 9.70 -5.48 11.41
N GLN A 77 9.96 -4.25 11.87
CA GLN A 77 10.65 -3.94 13.13
C GLN A 77 12.03 -4.62 13.25
N ILE A 78 12.69 -4.84 12.12
CA ILE A 78 14.04 -5.43 12.07
C ILE A 78 15.05 -4.28 12.05
N LYS A 79 15.98 -4.28 13.01
CA LYS A 79 17.07 -3.30 13.06
C LYS A 79 18.17 -3.76 12.08
N ILE A 80 18.31 -3.06 10.94
CA ILE A 80 19.41 -3.23 9.98
C ILE A 80 20.55 -2.29 10.36
#